data_AF-A0A2K3MCH8-F1
#
_entry.id   AF-A0A2K3MCH8-F1
#
_cell.length_a   1.000
_cell.length_b   1.000
_cell.length_c   1.000
_cell.angle_alpha   90.00
_cell.angle_beta   90.00
_cell.angle_gamma   90.00
#
_symmetry.space_group_name_H-M   'P 1'
#
loop_
_entity.id
_entity.type
_entity.pdbx_description
1 polymer ?
#
loop_
_entity_poly.entity_id
_entity_poly.type
_entity_poly.pdbx_seq_one_letter_code
_entity_poly.pdbx_strand_id
1 'polypeptide(L)'
;MCILMMMLMIWIFVLFQITFELTVKQLMSFDPDEWTENLRKEYMLVINGFFTLPFPLFSATYRKAIKARTKVAEALTLVVRQRRKESDISQEKKNDILGALLASGEQLLDEQIVDFMLALLIAGYETTSTIMTLAIKFLTETPLALAQLK
;
A
#
# COMPACT_ATOMS: atom_id res chain seq x y z
N MET A 1 -21.08 -24.17 -2.41
CA MET A 1 -20.72 -23.08 -1.48
C MET A 1 -19.21 -22.97 -1.24
N CYS A 2 -18.50 -24.06 -0.89
CA CYS A 2 -17.05 -24.02 -0.63
C CYS A 2 -16.19 -23.60 -1.85
N ILE A 3 -16.51 -24.04 -3.07
CA ILE A 3 -15.74 -23.69 -4.28
C ILE A 3 -15.86 -22.19 -4.60
N LEU A 4 -17.08 -21.65 -4.49
CA LEU A 4 -17.35 -20.23 -4.72
C LEU A 4 -16.66 -19.36 -3.65
N MET A 5 -16.66 -19.81 -2.39
CA MET A 5 -15.96 -19.13 -1.29
C MET A 5 -14.43 -19.18 -1.46
N MET A 6 -13.90 -20.30 -1.96
CA MET A 6 -12.47 -20.46 -2.23
C MET A 6 -12.03 -19.62 -3.43
N MET A 7 -12.83 -19.56 -4.50
CA MET A 7 -12.62 -18.61 -5.60
C MET A 7 -12.66 -17.17 -5.08
N LEU A 8 -13.65 -16.81 -4.28
CA LEU A 8 -13.76 -15.46 -3.72
C LEU A 8 -12.52 -15.09 -2.89
N MET A 9 -12.01 -15.99 -2.04
CA MET A 9 -10.77 -15.77 -1.28
C MET A 9 -9.54 -15.59 -2.18
N ILE A 10 -9.41 -16.40 -3.25
CA ILE A 10 -8.31 -16.27 -4.21
C ILE A 10 -8.41 -14.92 -4.94
N TRP A 11 -9.60 -14.53 -5.38
CA TRP A 11 -9.85 -13.25 -6.05
C TRP A 11 -9.54 -12.06 -5.14
N ILE A 12 -9.97 -12.13 -3.87
CA ILE A 12 -9.65 -11.13 -2.86
C ILE A 12 -8.13 -11.01 -2.71
N PHE A 13 -7.42 -12.12 -2.53
CA PHE A 13 -5.96 -12.11 -2.38
C PHE A 13 -5.24 -11.51 -3.60
N VAL A 14 -5.68 -11.85 -4.81
CA VAL A 14 -5.12 -11.30 -6.06
C VAL A 14 -5.36 -9.79 -6.15
N LEU A 15 -6.57 -9.30 -5.82
CA LEU A 15 -6.88 -7.87 -5.83
C LEU A 15 -6.05 -7.09 -4.81
N PHE A 16 -5.82 -7.68 -3.64
CA PHE A 16 -4.94 -7.10 -2.63
C PHE A 16 -3.49 -7.00 -3.14
N GLN A 17 -2.96 -8.02 -3.81
CA GLN A 17 -1.62 -7.92 -4.39
C GLN A 17 -1.54 -6.83 -5.47
N ILE A 18 -2.48 -6.81 -6.41
CA ILE A 18 -2.51 -5.82 -7.50
C ILE A 18 -2.60 -4.40 -6.96
N THR A 19 -3.47 -4.15 -5.97
CA THR A 19 -3.64 -2.81 -5.39
C THR A 19 -2.40 -2.35 -4.63
N PHE A 20 -1.67 -3.25 -3.95
CA PHE A 20 -0.39 -2.92 -3.34
C PHE A 20 0.64 -2.48 -4.38
N GLU A 21 0.82 -3.28 -5.43
CA GLU A 21 1.77 -3.01 -6.52
C GLU A 21 1.45 -1.69 -7.23
N LEU A 22 0.17 -1.43 -7.52
CA LEU A 22 -0.29 -0.16 -8.09
C LEU A 22 0.02 1.02 -7.16
N THR A 23 -0.26 0.88 -5.86
CA THR A 23 -0.02 1.94 -4.87
C THR A 23 1.47 2.26 -4.77
N VAL A 24 2.33 1.23 -4.71
CA VAL A 24 3.79 1.37 -4.71
C VAL A 24 4.29 2.04 -5.99
N LYS A 25 3.76 1.64 -7.15
CA LYS A 25 4.12 2.25 -8.43
C LYS A 25 3.73 3.72 -8.50
N GLN A 26 2.54 4.09 -8.03
CA GLN A 26 2.09 5.49 -7.99
C GLN A 26 2.86 6.35 -6.97
N LEU A 27 3.26 5.75 -5.84
CA LEU A 27 4.00 6.45 -4.78
C LEU A 27 5.47 6.68 -5.15
N MET A 28 6.13 5.66 -5.70
CA MET A 28 7.60 5.58 -5.76
C MET A 28 8.17 5.27 -7.15
N SER A 29 7.30 4.98 -8.14
CA SER A 29 7.69 4.48 -9.46
C SER A 29 8.51 3.19 -9.41
N PHE A 30 8.18 2.28 -8.48
CA PHE A 30 8.80 0.95 -8.41
C PHE A 30 7.90 -0.08 -9.07
N ASP A 31 8.52 -0.97 -9.85
CA ASP A 31 7.86 -2.14 -10.42
C ASP A 31 7.92 -3.32 -9.44
N PRO A 32 7.04 -4.35 -9.60
CA PRO A 32 7.05 -5.53 -8.74
C PRO A 32 8.38 -6.27 -8.82
N ASP A 33 8.98 -6.52 -7.66
CA ASP A 33 10.27 -7.16 -7.46
C ASP A 33 10.38 -7.78 -6.06
N GLU A 34 11.55 -8.30 -5.70
CA GLU A 34 11.76 -8.90 -4.37
C GLU A 34 11.66 -7.87 -3.24
N TRP A 35 12.10 -6.63 -3.46
CA TRP A 35 12.06 -5.57 -2.44
C TRP A 35 10.62 -5.17 -2.12
N THR A 36 9.80 -4.93 -3.14
CA THR A 36 8.38 -4.57 -3.01
C THR A 36 7.57 -5.70 -2.37
N GLU A 37 7.87 -6.96 -2.69
CA GLU A 37 7.24 -8.11 -2.05
C GLU A 37 7.62 -8.22 -0.56
N ASN A 38 8.88 -7.94 -0.20
CA ASN A 38 9.30 -7.90 1.20
C ASN A 38 8.66 -6.73 1.97
N LEU A 39 8.55 -5.56 1.33
CA LEU A 39 7.81 -4.42 1.87
C LEU A 39 6.33 -4.79 2.13
N ARG A 40 5.70 -5.49 1.18
CA ARG A 40 4.31 -5.98 1.29
C ARG A 40 4.11 -6.89 2.51
N LYS A 41 5.03 -7.83 2.73
CA LYS A 41 4.97 -8.77 3.87
C LYS A 41 5.03 -8.04 5.21
N GLU A 42 5.94 -7.08 5.36
CA GLU A 42 6.03 -6.27 6.59
C GLU A 42 4.78 -5.37 6.73
N TYR A 43 4.34 -4.74 5.64
CA TYR A 43 3.13 -3.93 5.62
C TYR A 43 1.87 -4.72 6.06
N MET A 44 1.73 -5.98 5.64
CA MET A 44 0.63 -6.84 6.08
C MET A 44 0.63 -7.07 7.59
N LEU A 45 1.80 -7.13 8.24
CA LEU A 45 1.89 -7.21 9.69
C LEU A 45 1.43 -5.92 10.36
N VAL A 46 1.66 -4.76 9.72
CA VAL A 46 1.15 -3.46 10.20
C VAL A 46 -0.37 -3.46 10.20
N ILE A 47 -1.00 -3.79 9.08
CA ILE A 47 -2.47 -3.83 8.94
C ILE A 47 -3.09 -4.82 9.93
N ASN A 48 -2.51 -6.02 10.05
CA ASN A 48 -3.00 -7.03 10.98
C ASN A 48 -3.00 -6.59 12.45
N GLY A 49 -2.10 -5.70 12.85
CA GLY A 49 -2.13 -5.14 14.22
C GLY A 49 -2.85 -3.80 14.34
N PHE A 50 -3.08 -3.09 13.23
CA PHE A 50 -3.80 -1.82 13.21
C PHE A 50 -5.22 -1.95 13.77
N PHE A 51 -5.90 -3.06 13.47
CA PHE A 51 -7.24 -3.37 13.96
C PHE A 51 -7.25 -4.16 15.29
N THR A 52 -6.12 -4.24 16.00
CA THR A 52 -6.04 -4.95 17.28
C THR A 52 -6.02 -4.01 18.47
N LEU A 53 -6.29 -4.54 19.66
CA LEU A 53 -6.21 -3.77 20.90
C LEU A 53 -4.82 -3.15 21.09
N PRO A 54 -4.72 -1.84 21.36
CA PRO A 54 -3.45 -1.10 21.44
C PRO A 54 -2.71 -1.34 22.76
N PHE A 55 -2.67 -2.59 23.22
CA PHE A 55 -2.01 -3.00 24.45
C PHE A 55 -0.88 -4.00 24.13
N PRO A 56 0.38 -3.52 24.02
CA PRO A 56 1.52 -4.37 23.67
C PRO A 56 1.74 -5.53 24.64
N LEU A 57 1.35 -5.39 25.90
CA LEU A 57 1.54 -6.45 26.90
C LEU A 57 0.66 -7.68 26.57
N PHE A 58 -0.58 -7.44 26.13
CA PHE A 58 -1.60 -8.47 25.95
C PHE A 58 -1.74 -8.95 24.50
N SER A 59 -1.25 -8.19 23.51
CA SER A 59 -1.35 -8.54 22.09
C SER A 59 0.01 -8.78 21.45
N ALA A 60 0.32 -10.06 21.16
CA ALA A 60 1.49 -10.41 20.35
C ALA A 60 1.41 -9.84 18.94
N THR A 61 0.19 -9.71 18.39
CA THR A 61 -0.07 -9.13 17.06
C THR A 61 0.26 -7.64 17.04
N TYR A 62 -0.15 -6.88 18.05
CA TYR A 62 0.18 -5.46 18.16
C TYR A 62 1.69 -5.25 18.27
N ARG A 63 2.39 -6.06 19.06
CA ARG A 63 3.87 -6.01 19.15
C ARG A 63 4.54 -6.26 17.80
N LYS A 64 4.04 -7.23 17.02
CA LYS A 64 4.55 -7.51 15.67
C LYS A 64 4.30 -6.34 14.73
N ALA A 65 3.12 -5.74 14.77
CA ALA A 65 2.76 -4.60 13.94
C ALA A 65 3.60 -3.36 14.22
N ILE A 66 3.91 -3.06 15.48
CA ILE A 66 4.81 -1.95 15.84
C ILE A 66 6.20 -2.18 15.25
N LYS A 67 6.77 -3.39 15.37
CA LYS A 67 8.07 -3.72 14.78
C LYS A 67 8.04 -3.64 13.25
N ALA A 68 6.97 -4.13 12.63
CA ALA A 68 6.81 -4.08 11.19
C ALA A 68 6.67 -2.64 10.69
N ARG A 69 5.95 -1.77 11.42
CA ARG A 69 5.83 -0.33 11.11
C ARG A 69 7.21 0.32 11.08
N THR A 70 8.07 0.02 12.06
CA THR A 70 9.45 0.52 12.08
C THR A 70 10.23 0.08 10.83
N LYS A 71 10.17 -1.20 10.46
CA LYS A 71 10.85 -1.71 9.26
C LYS A 71 10.36 -1.06 7.96
N VAL A 72 9.03 -0.89 7.82
CA VAL A 72 8.44 -0.21 6.66
C VAL A 72 8.91 1.24 6.61
N ALA A 73 8.88 1.95 7.74
CA ALA A 73 9.34 3.34 7.81
C ALA A 73 10.84 3.45 7.45
N GLU A 74 11.70 2.55 7.92
CA GLU A 74 13.12 2.49 7.56
C GLU A 74 13.31 2.26 6.06
N ALA A 75 12.58 1.31 5.47
CA ALA A 75 12.63 1.04 4.04
C ALA A 75 12.22 2.27 3.20
N LEU A 76 11.12 2.94 3.58
CA LEU A 76 10.67 4.17 2.94
C LEU A 76 11.66 5.32 3.13
N THR A 77 12.28 5.44 4.31
CA THR A 77 13.30 6.47 4.59
C THR A 77 14.48 6.35 3.63
N LEU A 78 14.93 5.12 3.33
CA LEU A 78 15.99 4.90 2.36
C LEU A 78 15.60 5.38 0.96
N VAL A 79 14.36 5.12 0.53
CA VAL A 79 13.83 5.57 -0.77
C VAL A 79 13.77 7.10 -0.83
N VAL A 80 13.23 7.76 0.21
CA VAL A 80 13.14 9.23 0.29
C VAL A 80 14.51 9.87 0.21
N ARG A 81 15.48 9.39 1.01
CA ARG A 81 16.85 9.92 1.04
C ARG A 81 17.56 9.74 -0.30
N GLN A 82 17.38 8.59 -0.94
CA GLN A 82 17.96 8.31 -2.25
C GLN A 82 17.38 9.26 -3.29
N ARG A 83 16.05 9.43 -3.33
CA ARG A 83 15.37 10.33 -4.27
C ARG A 83 15.75 11.79 -4.07
N ARG A 84 15.93 12.23 -2.82
CA ARG A 84 16.37 13.59 -2.48
C ARG A 84 17.76 13.86 -3.06
N LYS A 85 18.72 12.94 -2.87
CA LYS A 85 20.07 13.04 -3.45
C LYS A 85 20.05 13.07 -4.98
N GLU A 86 19.23 12.23 -5.61
CA GLU A 86 19.08 12.20 -7.07
C GLU A 86 18.53 13.52 -7.63
N SER A 87 17.62 14.17 -6.89
CA SER A 87 17.03 15.46 -7.24
C SER A 87 18.03 16.63 -7.12
N ASP A 88 19.00 16.52 -6.21
CA ASP A 88 20.08 17.51 -6.07
C ASP A 88 21.12 17.40 -7.20
N ILE A 89 21.29 16.21 -7.78
CA ILE A 89 22.31 15.91 -8.80
C ILE A 89 21.74 16.02 -10.22
N SER A 90 20.47 15.66 -10.43
CA SER A 90 19.81 15.60 -11.73
C SER A 90 18.48 16.36 -11.74
N GLN A 91 18.14 16.99 -12.87
CA GLN A 91 16.83 17.64 -13.06
C GLN A 91 15.72 16.65 -13.43
N GLU A 92 16.01 15.34 -13.48
CA GLU A 92 15.05 14.33 -13.89
C GLU A 92 14.08 14.04 -12.74
N LYS A 93 12.92 14.70 -12.77
CA LYS A 93 11.86 14.48 -11.78
C LYS A 93 10.98 13.33 -12.22
N LYS A 94 10.85 12.31 -11.37
CA LYS A 94 9.83 11.28 -11.55
C LYS A 94 8.46 11.89 -11.26
N ASN A 95 7.49 11.60 -12.13
CA ASN A 95 6.10 12.04 -11.97
C ASN A 95 5.33 11.06 -11.07
N ASP A 96 5.80 10.89 -9.84
CA ASP A 96 5.16 10.10 -8.79
C ASP A 96 4.85 10.97 -7.56
N ILE A 97 4.08 10.44 -6.61
CA ILE A 97 3.68 11.19 -5.41
C ILE A 97 4.92 11.63 -4.62
N LEU A 98 5.94 10.78 -4.49
CA LEU A 98 7.19 11.15 -3.82
C LEU A 98 7.87 12.34 -4.52
N GLY A 99 7.95 12.33 -5.84
CA GLY A 99 8.48 13.43 -6.63
C GLY A 99 7.67 14.72 -6.45
N ALA A 100 6.34 14.61 -6.40
CA ALA A 100 5.46 15.75 -6.12
C ALA A 100 5.66 16.31 -4.70
N LEU A 101 5.81 15.45 -3.68
CA LEU A 101 6.09 15.86 -2.30
C LEU A 101 7.44 16.58 -2.18
N LEU A 102 8.48 16.05 -2.83
CA LEU A 102 9.81 16.68 -2.85
C LEU A 102 9.82 18.01 -3.63
N ALA A 103 8.94 18.16 -4.63
CA ALA A 103 8.82 19.37 -5.44
C ALA A 103 7.83 20.41 -4.88
N SER A 104 7.12 20.12 -3.80
CA SER A 104 6.02 20.94 -3.25
C SER A 104 6.44 22.33 -2.74
N GLY A 105 7.74 22.62 -2.68
CA GLY A 105 8.29 23.91 -2.22
C GLY A 105 8.30 24.08 -0.71
N GLU A 106 7.56 23.24 0.03
CA GLU A 106 7.68 23.11 1.48
C GLU A 106 8.91 22.25 1.83
N GLN A 107 9.73 22.71 2.80
CA GLN A 107 10.82 21.91 3.34
C GLN A 107 10.27 20.82 4.27
N LEU A 108 9.64 19.80 3.69
CA LEU A 108 9.22 18.61 4.42
C LEU A 108 10.44 17.83 4.90
N LEU A 109 10.43 17.48 6.18
CA LEU A 109 11.39 16.56 6.77
C LEU A 109 11.18 15.15 6.19
N ASP A 110 12.26 14.38 6.10
CA ASP A 110 12.18 13.00 5.58
C ASP A 110 11.18 12.17 6.38
N GLU A 111 11.10 12.37 7.70
CA GLU A 111 10.15 11.70 8.59
C GLU A 111 8.69 12.01 8.21
N GLN A 112 8.38 13.25 7.84
CA GLN A 112 7.03 13.66 7.45
C GLN A 112 6.63 13.04 6.11
N ILE A 113 7.57 12.99 5.15
CA ILE A 113 7.34 12.34 3.86
C ILE A 113 7.10 10.85 4.06
N VAL A 114 7.91 10.20 4.90
CA VAL A 114 7.79 8.78 5.22
C VAL A 114 6.44 8.47 5.88
N ASP A 115 6.03 9.26 6.88
CA ASP A 115 4.73 9.09 7.53
C ASP A 115 3.56 9.28 6.54
N PHE A 116 3.68 10.24 5.62
CA PHE A 116 2.67 10.46 4.58
C PHE A 116 2.60 9.30 3.58
N MET A 117 3.76 8.79 3.13
CA MET A 117 3.82 7.62 2.25
C MET A 117 3.24 6.36 2.92
N LEU A 118 3.55 6.16 4.20
CA LEU A 118 2.99 5.06 4.99
C LEU A 118 1.47 5.20 5.12
N ALA A 119 0.96 6.39 5.40
CA ALA A 119 -0.48 6.66 5.48
C ALA A 119 -1.19 6.37 4.16
N LEU A 120 -0.59 6.77 3.02
CA LEU A 120 -1.13 6.48 1.70
C LEU A 120 -1.12 4.99 1.36
N LEU A 121 -0.08 4.25 1.74
CA LEU A 121 -0.04 2.79 1.60
C LEU A 121 -1.20 2.14 2.36
N ILE A 122 -1.42 2.56 3.62
CA ILE A 122 -2.52 2.07 4.46
C ILE A 122 -3.88 2.37 3.82
N ALA A 123 -4.08 3.63 3.41
CA ALA A 123 -5.36 4.07 2.86
C ALA A 123 -5.69 3.42 1.50
N GLY A 124 -4.72 3.39 0.58
CA GLY A 124 -4.94 2.98 -0.81
C GLY A 124 -5.15 1.47 -0.98
N TYR A 125 -4.45 0.66 -0.19
CA TYR A 125 -4.46 -0.79 -0.34
C TYR A 125 -5.80 -1.44 0.10
N GLU A 126 -6.27 -1.16 1.31
CA GLU A 126 -7.40 -1.90 1.90
C GLU A 126 -8.75 -1.44 1.33
N THR A 127 -8.90 -0.13 1.14
CA THR A 127 -10.16 0.44 0.64
C THR A 127 -10.38 0.09 -0.83
N THR A 128 -9.34 0.25 -1.67
CA THR A 128 -9.44 0.01 -3.11
C THR A 128 -9.69 -1.47 -3.42
N SER A 129 -8.99 -2.39 -2.74
CA SER A 129 -9.19 -3.83 -2.94
C SER A 129 -10.60 -4.26 -2.54
N THR A 130 -11.12 -3.71 -1.44
CA THR A 130 -12.48 -3.97 -0.96
C THR A 130 -13.51 -3.45 -1.94
N ILE A 131 -13.36 -2.21 -2.43
CA ILE A 131 -14.28 -1.62 -3.43
C ILE A 131 -14.24 -2.42 -4.74
N MET A 132 -13.06 -2.80 -5.24
CA MET A 132 -12.94 -3.64 -6.44
C MET A 132 -13.64 -5.00 -6.24
N THR A 133 -13.44 -5.62 -5.08
CA THR A 133 -14.10 -6.90 -4.74
C THR A 133 -15.62 -6.75 -4.74
N LEU A 134 -16.14 -5.69 -4.10
CA LEU A 134 -17.57 -5.41 -4.05
C LEU A 134 -18.16 -5.09 -5.43
N ALA A 135 -17.43 -4.31 -6.24
CA ALA A 135 -17.81 -4.01 -7.61
C ALA A 135 -17.96 -5.29 -8.43
N ILE A 136 -16.95 -6.17 -8.41
CA ILE A 136 -17.00 -7.46 -9.11
C ILE A 136 -18.18 -8.29 -8.61
N LYS A 137 -18.34 -8.43 -7.29
CA LYS A 137 -19.44 -9.18 -6.69
C LYS A 137 -20.80 -8.67 -7.20
N PHE A 138 -21.09 -7.39 -7.04
CA PHE A 138 -22.40 -6.83 -7.39
C PHE A 138 -22.67 -6.85 -8.91
N LEU A 139 -21.64 -6.66 -9.73
CA LEU A 139 -21.76 -6.78 -11.18
C LEU A 139 -22.05 -8.22 -11.63
N THR A 140 -21.39 -9.21 -11.02
CA THR A 140 -21.67 -10.62 -11.32
C THR A 140 -23.06 -11.08 -10.87
N GLU A 141 -23.59 -10.48 -9.79
CA GLU A 141 -24.93 -10.75 -9.28
C GLU A 141 -26.03 -9.96 -10.03
N THR A 142 -25.66 -8.95 -10.84
CA THR A 142 -26.62 -8.07 -11.55
C THR A 142 -26.34 -8.00 -13.07
N PRO A 143 -26.79 -8.99 -13.86
CA PRO A 143 -26.49 -9.08 -15.29
C PRO A 143 -26.95 -7.88 -16.13
N LEU A 144 -28.04 -7.22 -15.72
CA LEU A 144 -28.54 -6.02 -16.39
C LEU A 144 -27.57 -4.84 -16.26
N ALA A 145 -27.00 -4.63 -15.08
CA ALA A 145 -25.99 -3.60 -14.86
C ALA A 145 -24.69 -3.93 -15.59
N LEU A 146 -24.27 -5.21 -15.59
CA LEU A 146 -23.11 -5.67 -16.34
C LEU A 146 -23.26 -5.46 -17.86
N ALA A 147 -24.47 -5.63 -18.40
CA ALA A 147 -24.74 -5.41 -19.82
C ALA A 147 -24.60 -3.94 -20.24
N GLN A 148 -24.75 -2.99 -19.31
CA GLN A 148 -24.61 -1.55 -19.58
C GLN A 148 -23.14 -1.05 -19.54
N LEU A 149 -22.22 -1.85 -19.00
CA LEU A 149 -20.79 -1.52 -18.90
C LEU A 149 -19.95 -1.99 -20.10
N LYS A 150 -20.54 -2.77 -21.01
CA LYS A 150 -19.91 -3.24 -22.25
C LYS A 150 -20.04 -2.21 -23.36
#